data_AF-A0A7Y6JT82-F1
#
_entry.id   AF-A0A7Y6JT82-F1
#
_cell.length_a   1.000
_cell.length_b   1.000
_cell.length_c   1.000
_cell.angle_alpha   90.00
_cell.angle_beta   90.00
_cell.angle_gamma   90.00
#
_symmetry.space_group_name_H-M   'P 1'
#
loop_
_entity.id
_entity.type
_entity.pdbx_description
1 polymer ?
#
loop_
_entity_poly.entity_id
_entity_poly.type
_entity_poly.pdbx_seq_one_letter_code
_entity_poly.pdbx_strand_id
1 'polypeptide(L)'
;MEQYNQHKEQEEQGNSITKENITPFINSLVDELIKYARDNLEFGKNLVEDFVMGTLDCEKPQKTTLEQQRVFAKINQEFSVNIKKFLPDYNRNVPKIDEYKIIIHKLCCSKKVQDFAQDYERHQTEVVRSREENHPGGELGEVQPISRDQSLGFFTF
;
A
#
# COMPACT_ATOMS: atom_id res chain seq x y z
N MET A 1 -48.48 10.42 -1.20
CA MET A 1 -47.44 10.00 -2.16
C MET A 1 -46.13 10.77 -1.96
N GLU A 2 -46.15 12.08 -1.71
CA GLU A 2 -44.92 12.87 -1.47
C GLU A 2 -44.11 12.44 -0.24
N GLN A 3 -44.76 12.08 0.87
CA GLN A 3 -44.05 11.61 2.08
C GLN A 3 -43.32 10.26 1.90
N TYR A 4 -43.78 9.41 0.96
CA TYR A 4 -43.13 8.12 0.69
C TYR A 4 -41.84 8.30 -0.13
N ASN A 5 -41.81 9.29 -1.03
CA ASN A 5 -40.61 9.62 -1.80
C ASN A 5 -39.55 10.30 -0.92
N GLN A 6 -39.94 11.19 -0.01
CA GLN A 6 -38.99 11.81 0.94
C GLN A 6 -38.33 10.80 1.89
N HIS A 7 -39.09 9.83 2.40
CA HIS A 7 -38.53 8.77 3.25
C HIS A 7 -37.54 7.88 2.49
N LYS A 8 -37.86 7.54 1.24
CA LYS A 8 -37.00 6.69 0.41
C LYS A 8 -35.71 7.40 0.00
N GLU A 9 -35.77 8.69 -0.31
CA GLU A 9 -34.57 9.51 -0.59
C GLU A 9 -33.68 9.67 0.64
N GLN A 10 -34.24 9.81 1.85
CA GLN A 10 -33.48 9.85 3.10
C GLN A 10 -32.84 8.49 3.44
N GLU A 11 -33.54 7.38 3.20
CA GLU A 11 -32.99 6.02 3.36
C GLU A 11 -31.87 5.73 2.35
N GLU A 12 -32.01 6.19 1.10
CA GLU A 12 -30.98 6.02 0.08
C GLU A 12 -29.75 6.91 0.33
N GLN A 13 -29.93 8.12 0.88
CA GLN A 13 -28.83 9.01 1.26
C GLN A 13 -28.07 8.53 2.51
N GLY A 14 -28.75 8.00 3.53
CA GLY A 14 -28.11 7.43 4.73
C GLY A 14 -27.26 6.19 4.43
N ASN A 15 -27.54 5.52 3.31
CA ASN A 15 -26.92 4.27 2.93
C ASN A 15 -25.83 4.41 1.83
N SER A 16 -25.38 5.64 1.55
CA SER A 16 -24.36 5.92 0.54
C SER A 16 -23.13 6.60 1.13
N ILE A 17 -21.95 6.18 0.66
CA ILE A 17 -20.68 6.79 1.02
C ILE A 17 -20.47 8.06 0.19
N THR A 18 -20.29 9.19 0.87
CA THR A 18 -19.91 10.47 0.28
C THR A 18 -18.50 10.85 0.69
N LYS A 19 -17.93 11.87 0.05
CA LYS A 19 -16.59 12.36 0.43
C LYS A 19 -16.60 12.89 1.86
N GLU A 20 -17.67 13.48 2.30
CA GLU A 20 -17.78 14.14 3.59
C GLU A 20 -17.93 13.10 4.72
N ASN A 21 -18.92 12.20 4.58
CA ASN A 21 -19.31 11.28 5.65
C ASN A 21 -18.26 10.20 5.95
N ILE A 22 -17.43 9.84 4.95
CA ILE A 22 -16.43 8.78 5.09
C ILE A 22 -15.15 9.27 5.77
N THR A 23 -14.94 10.58 5.88
CA THR A 23 -13.69 11.18 6.39
C THR A 23 -13.24 10.63 7.74
N PRO A 24 -14.12 10.47 8.75
CA PRO A 24 -13.72 9.91 10.04
C PRO A 24 -13.22 8.46 9.92
N PHE A 25 -13.89 7.65 9.09
CA PHE A 25 -13.46 6.29 8.79
C PHE A 25 -12.10 6.28 8.08
N ILE A 26 -11.88 7.15 7.09
CA ILE A 26 -10.59 7.23 6.38
C ILE A 26 -9.46 7.55 7.35
N ASN A 27 -9.64 8.50 8.26
CA ASN A 27 -8.60 8.84 9.23
C ASN A 27 -8.23 7.63 10.11
N SER A 28 -9.23 6.87 10.57
CA SER A 28 -9.01 5.64 11.33
C SER A 28 -8.33 4.56 10.49
N LEU A 29 -8.76 4.39 9.24
CA LEU A 29 -8.19 3.42 8.31
C LEU A 29 -6.71 3.72 8.04
N VAL A 30 -6.35 4.98 7.86
CA VAL A 30 -4.96 5.40 7.65
C VAL A 30 -4.09 5.04 8.84
N ASP A 31 -4.56 5.28 10.07
CA ASP A 31 -3.80 4.95 11.28
C ASP A 31 -3.54 3.45 11.38
N GLU A 32 -4.54 2.60 11.07
CA GLU A 32 -4.37 1.14 11.05
C GLU A 32 -3.45 0.66 9.92
N LEU A 33 -3.56 1.26 8.72
CA LEU A 33 -2.68 0.93 7.59
C LEU A 33 -1.22 1.28 7.88
N ILE A 34 -0.96 2.47 8.46
CA ILE A 34 0.39 2.91 8.83
C ILE A 34 0.96 2.02 9.93
N LYS A 35 0.15 1.68 10.95
CA LYS A 35 0.56 0.77 12.02
C LYS A 35 0.97 -0.58 11.44
N TYR A 36 0.12 -1.17 10.60
CA TYR A 36 0.41 -2.44 9.94
C TYR A 36 1.66 -2.35 9.04
N ALA A 37 1.86 -1.24 8.33
CA ALA A 37 3.03 -0.98 7.51
C ALA A 37 4.34 -0.87 8.30
N ARG A 38 4.30 -0.34 9.53
CA ARG A 38 5.47 -0.30 10.43
C ARG A 38 5.86 -1.69 10.91
N ASP A 39 4.88 -2.55 11.16
CA ASP A 39 5.10 -3.93 11.59
C ASP A 39 5.46 -4.87 10.41
N ASN A 40 5.16 -4.46 9.17
CA ASN A 40 5.37 -5.24 7.96
C ASN A 40 6.04 -4.37 6.88
N LEU A 41 7.38 -4.31 6.90
CA LEU A 41 8.16 -3.44 6.01
C LEU A 41 7.83 -3.62 4.52
N GLU A 42 7.59 -4.86 4.06
CA GLU A 42 7.19 -5.16 2.68
C GLU A 42 5.84 -4.54 2.33
N PHE A 43 4.87 -4.61 3.25
CA PHE A 43 3.58 -3.93 3.09
C PHE A 43 3.74 -2.42 3.09
N GLY A 44 4.62 -1.87 3.95
CA GLY A 44 4.89 -0.43 3.99
C GLY A 44 5.45 0.10 2.68
N LYS A 45 6.37 -0.62 2.03
CA LYS A 45 6.85 -0.27 0.70
C LYS A 45 5.71 -0.20 -0.30
N ASN A 46 4.90 -1.25 -0.36
CA ASN A 46 3.79 -1.33 -1.31
C ASN A 46 2.74 -0.25 -1.04
N LEU A 47 2.41 0.02 0.23
CA LEU A 47 1.50 1.09 0.62
C LEU A 47 1.98 2.46 0.13
N VAL A 48 3.28 2.74 0.26
CA VAL A 48 3.88 3.99 -0.23
C VAL A 48 3.85 4.03 -1.75
N GLU A 49 4.30 2.99 -2.43
CA GLU A 49 4.30 2.92 -3.90
C GLU A 49 2.88 3.09 -4.47
N ASP A 50 1.91 2.39 -3.89
CA ASP A 50 0.54 2.34 -4.36
C ASP A 50 -0.25 3.64 -4.15
N PHE A 51 -0.08 4.29 -2.98
CA PHE A 51 -0.85 5.50 -2.64
C PHE A 51 -0.15 6.81 -3.03
N VAL A 52 1.18 6.83 -3.10
CA VAL A 52 1.94 8.05 -3.46
C VAL A 52 2.18 8.13 -4.95
N MET A 53 2.46 7.02 -5.63
CA MET A 53 2.64 7.02 -7.09
C MET A 53 1.33 6.82 -7.86
N GLY A 54 0.21 6.59 -7.16
CA GLY A 54 -1.13 6.51 -7.77
C GLY A 54 -1.32 5.30 -8.68
N THR A 55 -0.62 4.20 -8.41
CA THR A 55 -0.62 2.99 -9.25
C THR A 55 -1.81 2.06 -8.96
N LEU A 56 -2.63 2.35 -7.94
CA LEU A 56 -3.83 1.58 -7.62
C LEU A 56 -4.95 1.81 -8.65
N ASP A 57 -5.01 0.95 -9.67
CA ASP A 57 -6.15 0.87 -10.59
C ASP A 57 -7.28 0.03 -9.97
N CYS A 58 -8.26 0.72 -9.41
CA CYS A 58 -9.45 0.10 -8.81
C CYS A 58 -10.43 -0.45 -9.87
N GLU A 59 -10.31 -0.04 -11.13
CA GLU A 59 -11.22 -0.45 -12.21
C GLU A 59 -10.83 -1.80 -12.82
N LYS A 60 -9.58 -2.25 -12.62
CA LYS A 60 -9.05 -3.49 -13.19
C LYS A 60 -8.37 -4.36 -12.12
N PRO A 61 -9.14 -4.95 -11.19
CA PRO A 61 -8.60 -5.80 -10.13
C PRO A 61 -7.90 -7.07 -10.65
N GLN A 62 -8.07 -7.43 -11.91
CA GLN A 62 -7.37 -8.57 -12.54
C GLN A 62 -5.94 -8.22 -12.98
N LYS A 63 -5.59 -6.94 -13.04
CA LYS A 63 -4.25 -6.46 -13.43
C LYS A 63 -3.42 -6.00 -12.24
N THR A 64 -3.96 -6.10 -11.03
CA THR A 64 -3.28 -5.67 -9.82
C THR A 64 -2.26 -6.72 -9.38
N THR A 65 -1.14 -6.26 -8.85
CA THR A 65 -0.10 -7.13 -8.32
C THR A 65 -0.59 -7.84 -7.04
N LEU A 66 0.09 -8.91 -6.61
CA LEU A 66 -0.26 -9.62 -5.37
C LEU A 66 -0.19 -8.68 -4.15
N GLU A 67 0.74 -7.76 -4.22
CA GLU A 67 1.05 -6.70 -3.27
C GLU A 67 -0.12 -5.72 -3.17
N GLN A 68 -0.60 -5.24 -4.30
CA GLN A 68 -1.81 -4.40 -4.39
C GLN A 68 -3.05 -5.14 -3.85
N GLN A 69 -3.16 -6.44 -4.15
CA GLN A 69 -4.26 -7.25 -3.61
C GLN A 69 -4.21 -7.35 -2.07
N ARG A 70 -3.02 -7.41 -1.46
CA ARG A 70 -2.88 -7.39 0.01
C ARG A 70 -3.34 -6.05 0.59
N VAL A 71 -3.01 -4.93 -0.07
CA VAL A 71 -3.48 -3.59 0.33
C VAL A 71 -5.01 -3.53 0.28
N PHE A 72 -5.63 -3.95 -0.84
CA PHE A 72 -7.09 -3.99 -0.97
C PHE A 72 -7.74 -4.93 0.05
N ALA A 73 -7.14 -6.10 0.32
CA ALA A 73 -7.64 -7.04 1.31
C ALA A 73 -7.67 -6.40 2.71
N LYS A 74 -6.61 -5.68 3.09
CA LYS A 74 -6.56 -4.99 4.39
C LYS A 74 -7.59 -3.87 4.48
N ILE A 75 -7.78 -3.08 3.42
CA ILE A 75 -8.82 -2.05 3.37
C ILE A 75 -10.21 -2.68 3.51
N ASN A 76 -10.49 -3.76 2.79
CA ASN A 76 -11.79 -4.45 2.85
C ASN A 76 -12.03 -5.07 4.23
N GLN A 77 -10.98 -5.62 4.87
CA GLN A 77 -11.05 -6.11 6.24
C GLN A 77 -11.47 -4.98 7.20
N GLU A 78 -10.72 -3.87 7.21
CA GLU A 78 -11.00 -2.74 8.11
C GLU A 78 -12.36 -2.11 7.82
N PHE A 79 -12.74 -2.02 6.55
CA PHE A 79 -14.05 -1.53 6.14
C PHE A 79 -15.16 -2.39 6.73
N SER A 80 -15.11 -3.71 6.51
CA SER A 80 -16.15 -4.63 6.98
C SER A 80 -16.34 -4.63 8.50
N VAL A 81 -15.25 -4.39 9.24
CA VAL A 81 -15.26 -4.38 10.72
C VAL A 81 -15.70 -3.03 11.29
N ASN A 82 -15.26 -1.92 10.69
CA ASN A 82 -15.34 -0.62 11.33
C ASN A 82 -16.31 0.36 10.68
N ILE A 83 -16.76 0.15 9.43
CA ILE A 83 -17.59 1.14 8.73
C ILE A 83 -18.86 1.51 9.49
N LYS A 84 -19.52 0.54 10.12
CA LYS A 84 -20.76 0.76 10.89
C LYS A 84 -20.58 1.62 12.14
N LYS A 85 -19.35 1.74 12.65
CA LYS A 85 -19.04 2.66 13.76
C LYS A 85 -19.09 4.12 13.32
N PHE A 86 -18.82 4.38 12.05
CA PHE A 86 -18.75 5.72 11.46
C PHE A 86 -19.99 6.06 10.64
N LEU A 87 -20.58 5.06 9.98
CA LEU A 87 -21.81 5.15 9.21
C LEU A 87 -22.77 4.04 9.67
N PRO A 88 -23.51 4.23 10.78
CA PRO A 88 -24.40 3.22 11.35
C PRO A 88 -25.49 2.75 10.38
N ASP A 89 -25.94 3.64 9.52
CA ASP A 89 -27.00 3.38 8.54
C ASP A 89 -26.48 2.72 7.25
N TYR A 90 -25.15 2.56 7.12
CA TYR A 90 -24.55 1.86 6.00
C TYR A 90 -24.74 0.35 6.12
N ASN A 91 -25.59 -0.22 5.28
CA ASN A 91 -26.06 -1.60 5.41
C ASN A 91 -25.23 -2.64 4.65
N ARG A 92 -24.13 -2.22 4.00
CA ARG A 92 -23.25 -3.10 3.21
C ARG A 92 -21.94 -3.37 3.92
N ASN A 93 -21.41 -4.57 3.73
CA ASN A 93 -20.08 -4.95 4.26
C ASN A 93 -18.96 -4.73 3.24
N VAL A 94 -19.33 -4.46 1.98
CA VAL A 94 -18.41 -4.17 0.88
C VAL A 94 -18.90 -2.89 0.18
N PRO A 95 -18.02 -1.93 -0.10
CA PRO A 95 -18.37 -0.72 -0.85
C PRO A 95 -18.68 -1.02 -2.32
N LYS A 96 -19.55 -0.22 -2.94
CA LYS A 96 -19.68 -0.18 -4.41
C LYS A 96 -18.38 0.32 -5.03
N ILE A 97 -18.18 0.05 -6.32
CA ILE A 97 -16.97 0.48 -7.03
C ILE A 97 -16.76 2.01 -6.96
N ASP A 98 -17.84 2.78 -7.10
CA ASP A 98 -17.87 4.24 -7.03
C ASP A 98 -17.53 4.76 -5.62
N GLU A 99 -18.03 4.09 -4.59
CA GLU A 99 -17.68 4.38 -3.18
C GLU A 99 -16.23 3.99 -2.88
N TYR A 100 -15.74 2.91 -3.49
CA TYR A 100 -14.36 2.48 -3.38
C TYR A 100 -13.40 3.50 -3.98
N LYS A 101 -13.75 4.09 -5.13
CA LYS A 101 -12.98 5.20 -5.72
C LYS A 101 -12.89 6.38 -4.76
N ILE A 102 -13.97 6.71 -4.03
CA ILE A 102 -13.95 7.77 -3.01
C ILE A 102 -12.98 7.42 -1.88
N ILE A 103 -13.04 6.19 -1.37
CA ILE A 103 -12.17 5.70 -0.29
C ILE A 103 -10.70 5.78 -0.71
N ILE A 104 -10.36 5.20 -1.86
CA ILE A 104 -8.98 5.17 -2.38
C ILE A 104 -8.48 6.58 -2.66
N HIS A 105 -9.26 7.42 -3.33
CA HIS A 105 -8.89 8.82 -3.56
C HIS A 105 -8.60 9.56 -2.24
N LYS A 106 -9.45 9.39 -1.22
CA LYS A 106 -9.22 10.02 0.09
C LYS A 106 -8.00 9.47 0.82
N LEU A 107 -7.68 8.20 0.67
CA LEU A 107 -6.45 7.61 1.19
C LEU A 107 -5.22 8.22 0.51
N CYS A 108 -5.20 8.32 -0.82
CA CYS A 108 -4.09 8.95 -1.58
C CYS A 108 -3.89 10.42 -1.17
N CYS A 109 -4.98 11.16 -0.95
CA CYS A 109 -4.94 12.56 -0.53
C CYS A 109 -4.72 12.76 0.98
N SER A 110 -4.59 11.68 1.76
CA SER A 110 -4.40 11.80 3.21
C SER A 110 -3.00 12.30 3.53
N LYS A 111 -2.92 13.44 4.22
CA LYS A 111 -1.64 14.00 4.68
C LYS A 111 -0.83 12.99 5.50
N LYS A 112 -1.49 12.19 6.34
CA LYS A 112 -0.82 11.16 7.15
C LYS A 112 -0.14 10.08 6.31
N VAL A 113 -0.74 9.67 5.19
CA VAL A 113 -0.14 8.70 4.25
C VAL A 113 1.06 9.34 3.56
N GLN A 114 0.94 10.60 3.14
CA GLN A 114 2.04 11.35 2.52
C GLN A 114 3.21 11.56 3.48
N ASP A 115 2.94 11.97 4.72
CA ASP A 115 3.94 12.13 5.77
C ASP A 115 4.64 10.79 6.07
N PHE A 116 3.86 9.70 6.19
CA PHE A 116 4.41 8.35 6.38
C PHE A 116 5.32 7.93 5.22
N ALA A 117 4.94 8.21 3.98
CA ALA A 117 5.76 7.88 2.82
C ALA A 117 7.11 8.62 2.81
N GLN A 118 7.09 9.92 3.11
CA GLN A 118 8.31 10.72 3.22
C GLN A 118 9.24 10.20 4.34
N ASP A 119 8.66 9.82 5.48
CA ASP A 119 9.42 9.23 6.58
C ASP A 119 9.98 7.87 6.18
N TYR A 120 9.20 7.02 5.50
CA TYR A 120 9.60 5.69 5.07
C TYR A 120 10.80 5.72 4.12
N GLU A 121 10.80 6.62 3.13
CA GLU A 121 11.92 6.81 2.19
C GLU A 121 13.20 7.27 2.90
N ARG A 122 13.08 8.17 3.89
CA ARG A 122 14.22 8.66 4.66
C ARG A 122 14.89 7.53 5.46
N HIS A 123 14.09 6.72 6.16
CA HIS A 123 14.60 5.61 6.97
C HIS A 123 15.22 4.50 6.12
N GLN A 124 14.66 4.21 4.94
CA GLN A 124 15.27 3.28 3.97
C GLN A 124 16.64 3.79 3.49
N THR A 125 16.76 5.08 3.19
CA THR A 125 18.00 5.69 2.70
C THR A 125 19.13 5.66 3.75
N GLU A 126 18.79 5.88 5.02
CA GLU A 126 19.76 5.84 6.13
C GLU A 126 20.31 4.43 6.37
N VAL A 127 19.46 3.39 6.32
CA VAL A 127 19.89 1.99 6.48
C VAL A 127 20.84 1.54 5.36
N VAL A 128 20.64 2.02 4.13
CA VAL A 128 21.55 1.75 3.00
C VAL A 128 22.90 2.44 3.21
N ARG A 129 22.92 3.71 3.64
CA ARG A 129 24.17 4.43 3.96
C ARG A 129 24.96 3.80 5.09
N SER A 130 24.29 3.35 6.16
CA SER A 130 24.96 2.68 7.28
C SER A 130 25.56 1.31 6.90
N ARG A 131 25.13 0.69 5.80
CA ARG A 131 25.77 -0.53 5.26
C ARG A 131 27.03 -0.22 4.47
N GLU A 132 27.08 0.90 3.77
CA GLU A 132 28.27 1.32 3.01
C GLU A 132 29.38 1.85 3.93
N GLU A 133 29.04 2.47 5.06
CA GLU A 133 30.04 2.99 6.02
C GLU A 133 30.61 1.93 6.99
N ASN A 134 30.09 0.69 6.99
CA ASN A 134 30.61 -0.42 7.82
C ASN A 134 31.53 -1.41 7.05
N HIS A 135 32.15 -0.98 5.94
CA HIS A 135 33.34 -1.63 5.38
C HIS A 135 34.59 -0.75 5.57
N PRO A 136 35.21 -0.74 6.76
CA PRO A 136 36.58 -0.29 6.88
C PRO A 136 37.50 -1.41 6.36
N GLY A 137 38.03 -1.25 5.15
CA GLY A 137 39.27 -1.88 4.68
C GLY A 137 39.40 -3.40 4.91
N GLY A 138 38.82 -4.20 4.01
CA GLY A 138 39.39 -5.51 3.68
C GLY A 138 40.39 -5.32 2.56
N GLU A 139 41.68 -5.55 2.84
CA GLU A 139 42.78 -5.54 1.86
C GLU A 139 42.35 -6.12 0.51
N LEU A 140 42.56 -5.35 -0.56
CA LEU A 140 42.68 -5.90 -1.91
C LEU A 140 43.94 -6.77 -1.93
N GLY A 141 43.79 -8.03 -1.54
CA GLY A 141 44.81 -9.05 -1.78
C GLY A 141 45.16 -9.02 -3.26
N GLU A 142 46.45 -8.85 -3.56
CA GLU A 142 47.00 -8.89 -4.91
C GLU A 142 46.45 -10.11 -5.65
N VAL A 143 45.66 -9.85 -6.69
CA VAL A 143 45.27 -10.88 -7.65
C VAL A 143 46.54 -11.23 -8.43
N GLN A 144 47.22 -12.30 -8.01
CA GLN A 144 48.34 -12.83 -8.79
C GLN A 144 47.84 -13.16 -10.21
N PRO A 145 48.57 -12.76 -11.27
CA PRO A 145 48.20 -13.10 -12.62
C PRO A 145 48.26 -14.63 -12.80
N ILE A 146 47.14 -15.20 -13.23
CA ILE A 146 47.03 -16.61 -13.58
C ILE A 146 48.00 -16.88 -14.76
N SER A 147 49.08 -17.60 -14.48
CA SER A 147 49.99 -18.13 -15.49
C SER A 147 49.18 -19.00 -16.47
N ARG A 148 49.15 -18.59 -17.74
CA ARG A 148 48.70 -19.43 -18.86
C ARG A 148 49.77 -20.49 -19.10
N ASP A 149 49.58 -21.65 -18.49
CA ASP A 149 50.16 -22.90 -18.99
C ASP A 149 49.04 -23.93 -19.11
N GLN A 150 48.31 -23.84 -20.22
CA GLN A 150 47.52 -24.96 -20.73
C GLN A 150 48.36 -25.63 -21.81
N SER A 151 49.22 -26.55 -21.39
CA SER A 151 49.66 -27.65 -22.24
C SER A 151 48.43 -28.42 -22.70
N LEU A 152 48.13 -28.27 -23.99
CA LEU A 152 47.12 -28.98 -24.76
C LEU A 152 47.44 -30.48 -24.79
N GLY A 153 46.73 -31.26 -23.97
CA GLY A 153 46.60 -32.71 -24.13
C GLY A 153 45.46 -33.03 -25.10
N PHE A 154 45.80 -33.17 -26.38
CA PHE A 154 44.95 -33.60 -27.49
C PHE A 154 44.50 -35.08 -27.36
N PHE A 155 43.19 -35.30 -27.57
CA PHE A 155 42.48 -36.39 -28.30
C PHE A 155 42.92 -37.87 -28.34
N THR A 156 41.86 -38.72 -28.27
CA THR A 156 41.62 -40.07 -28.89
C THR A 156 42.43 -41.28 -28.41
N PHE A 157 41.90 -42.50 -28.28
CA PHE A 157 40.69 -43.18 -28.77
C PHE A 157 39.95 -43.94 -27.66
#